data_AF-A0A660PF19-F1
#
_entry.id   AF-A0A660PF19-F1
#
_cell.length_a   1.000
_cell.length_b   1.000
_cell.length_c   1.000
_cell.angle_alpha   90.00
_cell.angle_beta   90.00
_cell.angle_gamma   90.00
#
_symmetry.space_group_name_H-M   'P 1'
#
loop_
_entity.id
_entity.type
_entity.pdbx_description
1 polymer ?
#
loop_
_entity_poly.entity_id
_entity_poly.type
_entity_poly.pdbx_seq_one_letter_code
_entity_poly.pdbx_strand_id
1 'polypeptide(L)'
;MRKGLVLSLAIVLMFGLLVFAGNKGEQKTLSGTLSCMGCDLKKAAGAHSQCKIYGHRHTLKLADGNYVSFMENDHSEMLLNAGGGKW
;
A
#
# COMPACT_ATOMS: atom_id res chain seq x y z
N MET A 1 -4.35 7.68 52.66
CA MET A 1 -3.49 8.03 51.50
C MET A 1 -3.58 7.06 50.30
N ARG A 2 -4.15 5.85 50.41
CA ARG A 2 -4.21 4.87 49.29
C ARG A 2 -5.27 5.15 48.21
N LYS A 3 -6.31 5.94 48.52
CA LYS A 3 -7.42 6.21 47.58
C LYS A 3 -7.02 7.08 46.37
N GLY A 4 -6.06 7.99 46.53
CA GLY A 4 -5.58 8.86 45.45
C GLY A 4 -4.76 8.12 44.39
N LEU A 5 -3.89 7.18 44.81
CA LEU A 5 -3.05 6.40 43.89
C LEU A 5 -3.89 5.49 42.96
N VAL A 6 -4.95 4.88 43.49
CA VAL A 6 -5.86 4.00 42.73
C VAL A 6 -6.65 4.81 41.69
N LEU A 7 -7.08 6.02 42.04
CA LEU A 7 -7.82 6.90 41.15
C LEU A 7 -6.96 7.40 39.98
N SER A 8 -5.70 7.78 40.26
CA SER A 8 -4.75 8.21 39.22
C SER A 8 -4.42 7.09 38.23
N LEU A 9 -4.25 5.86 38.72
CA LEU A 9 -3.93 4.71 37.86
C LEU A 9 -5.10 4.35 36.94
N ALA A 10 -6.34 4.45 37.44
CA ALA A 10 -7.54 4.22 36.64
C ALA A 10 -7.69 5.25 35.51
N ILE A 11 -7.39 6.53 35.77
CA ILE A 11 -7.46 7.59 34.76
C ILE A 11 -6.42 7.37 33.66
N VAL A 12 -5.18 6.98 34.01
CA VAL A 12 -4.12 6.70 33.03
C VAL A 12 -4.48 5.49 32.14
N LEU A 13 -5.04 4.43 32.74
CA LEU A 13 -5.53 3.26 31.99
C LEU A 13 -6.68 3.61 31.03
N MET A 14 -7.60 4.47 31.47
CA MET A 14 -8.74 4.89 30.64
C MET A 14 -8.32 5.79 29.47
N PHE A 15 -7.36 6.69 29.69
CA PHE A 15 -6.78 7.50 28.62
C PHE A 15 -5.94 6.68 27.64
N GLY A 16 -5.22 5.66 28.12
CA GLY A 16 -4.47 4.75 27.26
C GLY A 16 -5.36 4.01 26.26
N LEU A 17 -6.56 3.56 26.68
CA LEU A 17 -7.51 2.84 25.81
C LEU A 17 -8.10 3.72 24.69
N LEU A 18 -8.23 5.03 24.90
CA LEU A 18 -8.80 5.95 23.90
C LEU A 18 -7.84 6.26 22.74
N VAL A 19 -6.52 6.16 22.96
CA VAL A 19 -5.51 6.46 21.92
C VAL A 19 -5.35 5.30 20.93
N PHE A 20 -5.70 4.08 21.31
CA PHE A 20 -5.63 2.89 20.44
C PHE A 20 -6.89 2.63 19.62
N ALA A 21 -7.92 3.48 19.71
CA ALA A 21 -9.01 3.54 18.73
C ALA A 21 -8.50 4.19 17.43
N GLY A 22 -7.42 3.63 16.89
CA GLY A 22 -6.69 4.12 15.73
C GLY A 22 -7.56 4.04 14.49
N ASN A 23 -7.57 5.15 13.75
CA ASN A 23 -8.23 5.35 12.48
C ASN A 23 -8.18 4.08 11.61
N LYS A 24 -9.34 3.47 11.36
CA LYS A 24 -9.47 2.54 10.23
C LYS A 24 -9.07 3.32 8.99
N GLY A 25 -8.00 2.90 8.33
CA GLY A 25 -7.52 3.54 7.10
C GLY A 25 -8.70 3.73 6.14
N GLU A 26 -8.88 4.94 5.63
CA GLU A 26 -9.96 5.23 4.71
C GLU A 26 -9.73 4.42 3.42
N GLN A 27 -10.71 3.59 3.04
CA GLN A 27 -10.63 2.83 1.81
C GLN A 27 -10.70 3.79 0.63
N LYS A 28 -9.65 3.81 -0.20
CA LYS A 28 -9.61 4.57 -1.45
C LYS A 28 -9.66 3.61 -2.63
N THR A 29 -10.48 3.94 -3.62
CA THR A 29 -10.50 3.25 -4.91
C THR A 29 -9.60 4.01 -5.87
N LEU A 30 -8.60 3.31 -6.41
CA LEU A 30 -7.73 3.84 -7.46
C LEU A 30 -8.15 3.22 -8.80
N SER A 31 -8.17 4.03 -9.85
CA SER A 31 -8.48 3.58 -11.21
C SER A 31 -7.36 4.00 -12.15
N GLY A 32 -6.99 3.09 -13.05
CA GLY A 32 -5.87 3.29 -13.96
C GLY A 32 -5.69 2.10 -14.89
N THR A 33 -4.60 2.12 -15.63
CA THR A 33 -4.23 1.04 -16.54
C THR A 33 -3.07 0.24 -15.95
N LEU A 34 -3.17 -1.08 -15.98
CA LEU A 34 -2.04 -1.93 -15.63
C LEU A 34 -0.95 -1.75 -16.70
N SER A 35 0.22 -1.27 -16.30
CA SER A 35 1.34 -1.01 -17.20
C SER A 35 2.67 -1.50 -16.62
N CYS A 36 3.62 -1.81 -17.50
CA CYS A 36 5.00 -2.07 -17.10
C CYS A 36 5.79 -0.75 -17.13
N MET A 37 6.08 -0.21 -15.93
CA MET A 37 6.80 1.07 -15.78
C MET A 37 8.13 1.08 -16.56
N GLY A 38 8.91 0.00 -16.49
CA GLY A 38 10.21 -0.07 -17.17
C GLY A 38 10.08 -0.03 -18.70
N CYS A 39 9.09 -0.73 -19.24
CA CYS A 39 8.79 -0.74 -20.67
C CYS A 39 8.29 0.67 -21.11
N ASP A 40 7.45 1.35 -20.31
CA ASP A 40 6.96 2.72 -20.59
C ASP A 40 8.09 3.77 -20.59
N LEU A 41 8.94 3.77 -19.55
CA LEU A 41 10.04 4.73 -19.42
C LEU A 41 11.08 4.55 -20.54
N LYS A 42 11.38 3.30 -20.93
CA LYS A 42 12.28 3.02 -22.05
C LYS A 42 11.70 3.51 -23.38
N LYS A 43 10.41 3.26 -23.63
CA LYS A 43 9.72 3.75 -24.82
C LYS A 43 9.75 5.29 -24.89
N ALA A 44 9.51 5.98 -23.78
CA ALA A 44 9.59 7.43 -23.70
C ALA A 44 11.00 7.97 -24.00
N ALA A 45 12.04 7.22 -23.63
CA ALA A 45 13.44 7.54 -23.93
C ALA A 45 13.92 7.06 -25.33
N GLY A 46 13.03 6.51 -26.16
CA GLY A 46 13.39 5.94 -27.46
C GLY A 46 14.25 4.67 -27.38
N ALA A 47 14.28 3.99 -26.24
CA ALA A 47 15.05 2.79 -26.00
C ALA A 47 14.17 1.52 -26.01
N HIS A 48 14.79 0.39 -26.33
CA HIS A 48 14.11 -0.91 -26.24
C HIS A 48 13.94 -1.35 -24.78
N SER A 49 12.80 -1.96 -24.48
CA SER A 49 12.56 -2.57 -23.18
C SER A 49 13.27 -3.92 -23.08
N GLN A 50 13.86 -4.19 -21.91
CA GLN A 50 14.58 -5.43 -21.63
C GLN A 50 13.78 -6.31 -20.65
N CYS A 51 12.45 -6.23 -20.73
CA CYS A 51 11.51 -6.91 -19.84
C CYS A 51 11.68 -8.46 -19.91
N LYS A 52 12.26 -9.03 -21.00
CA LYS A 52 12.65 -10.46 -21.10
C LYS A 52 13.81 -10.86 -20.19
N ILE A 53 14.73 -9.94 -19.89
CA ILE A 53 15.96 -10.20 -19.10
C ILE A 53 15.72 -9.86 -17.63
N TYR A 54 15.10 -8.72 -17.37
CA TYR A 54 14.93 -8.17 -16.01
C TYR A 54 13.53 -8.37 -15.42
N GLY A 55 12.63 -9.02 -16.17
CA GLY A 55 11.23 -9.20 -15.78
C GLY A 55 10.38 -7.95 -16.02
N HIS A 56 9.07 -8.13 -15.82
CA HIS A 56 8.10 -7.05 -15.90
C HIS A 56 7.86 -6.45 -14.52
N ARG A 57 7.91 -5.11 -14.43
CA ARG A 57 7.49 -4.37 -13.23
C ARG A 57 6.11 -3.77 -13.46
N HIS A 58 5.08 -4.54 -13.12
CA HIS A 58 3.70 -4.13 -13.26
C HIS A 58 3.33 -3.08 -12.20
N THR A 59 2.63 -2.05 -12.64
CA THR A 59 2.22 -0.87 -11.87
C THR A 59 0.85 -0.42 -12.36
N LEU A 60 0.10 0.27 -11.51
CA LEU A 60 -1.13 0.95 -11.92
C LEU A 60 -0.75 2.35 -12.39
N LYS A 61 -0.85 2.60 -13.71
CA LYS A 61 -0.69 3.93 -14.29
C LYS A 61 -2.00 4.70 -14.16
N LEU A 62 -1.98 5.79 -13.41
CA LEU A 62 -3.11 6.67 -13.17
C LEU A 62 -3.33 7.61 -14.37
N ALA A 63 -4.50 8.26 -14.42
CA ALA A 63 -4.88 9.16 -15.50
C ALA A 63 -3.98 10.41 -15.61
N ASP A 64 -3.37 10.82 -14.50
CA ASP A 64 -2.41 11.93 -14.43
C ASP A 64 -0.98 11.53 -14.89
N GLY A 65 -0.79 10.28 -15.29
CA GLY A 65 0.50 9.74 -15.73
C GLY A 65 1.39 9.25 -14.58
N ASN A 66 0.97 9.39 -13.32
CA ASN A 66 1.67 8.83 -12.18
C ASN A 66 1.53 7.31 -12.15
N TYR A 67 2.51 6.66 -11.53
CA TYR A 67 2.52 5.21 -11.35
C TYR A 67 2.40 4.88 -9.87
N VAL A 68 1.47 4.00 -9.54
CA VAL A 68 1.34 3.40 -8.21
C VAL A 68 1.87 1.97 -8.30
N SER A 69 2.87 1.68 -7.47
CA SER A 69 3.34 0.30 -7.26
C SER A 69 2.65 -0.26 -6.02
N PHE A 70 2.36 -1.55 -6.07
CA PHE A 70 2.05 -2.30 -4.86
C PHE A 70 3.37 -2.52 -4.13
N MET A 71 3.36 -2.30 -2.81
CA MET A 71 4.51 -2.62 -1.96
C MET A 71 4.70 -4.13 -1.97
N GLU A 72 5.90 -4.61 -2.21
CA GLU A 72 6.25 -6.03 -2.12
C GLU A 72 6.35 -6.42 -0.64
N ASN A 73 5.52 -7.34 -0.19
CA ASN A 73 5.50 -7.92 1.15
C ASN A 73 4.83 -9.31 1.11
N ASP A 74 4.87 -10.02 2.24
CA ASP A 74 4.37 -11.39 2.37
C ASP A 74 2.86 -11.55 2.07
N HIS A 75 2.12 -10.45 1.96
CA HIS A 75 0.69 -10.42 1.63
C HIS A 75 0.40 -9.87 0.23
N SER A 76 1.39 -9.37 -0.49
CA SER A 76 1.20 -8.71 -1.80
C SER A 76 0.70 -9.67 -2.87
N GLU A 77 1.07 -10.95 -2.79
CA GLU A 77 0.55 -11.99 -3.69
C GLU A 77 -0.96 -12.17 -3.55
N MET A 78 -1.53 -11.99 -2.36
CA MET A 78 -2.98 -12.10 -2.13
C MET A 78 -3.75 -10.95 -2.78
N LEU A 79 -3.15 -9.74 -2.82
CA LEU A 79 -3.77 -8.56 -3.42
C LEU A 79 -3.77 -8.63 -4.95
N LEU A 80 -2.75 -9.24 -5.55
CA LEU A 80 -2.62 -9.35 -7.01
C LEU A 80 -3.41 -10.55 -7.57
N ASN A 81 -3.53 -11.65 -6.81
CA ASN A 81 -4.24 -12.86 -7.25
C ASN A 81 -5.76 -12.86 -6.96
N ALA A 82 -6.28 -11.92 -6.18
CA ALA A 82 -7.72 -11.82 -5.88
C ALA A 82 -8.60 -11.63 -7.15
N GLY A 83 -8.02 -11.22 -8.27
CA GLY A 83 -8.69 -11.12 -9.58
C GLY A 83 -8.66 -12.40 -10.43
N GLY A 84 -8.07 -13.51 -9.95
CA GLY A 84 -8.05 -14.79 -10.68
C GLY A 84 -7.19 -14.82 -11.95
N GLY A 85 -6.45 -13.74 -12.25
CA GLY A 85 -5.49 -13.71 -13.34
C GLY A 85 -4.19 -14.40 -12.91
N LYS A 86 -3.80 -15.46 -13.62
CA LYS A 86 -2.43 -15.97 -13.54
C LYS A 86 -1.53 -14.98 -14.29
N TRP A 87 -0.69 -14.24 -13.57
CA TRP A 87 0.27 -13.29 -14.14
C TRP A 87 1.69 -13.81 -13.98
#